data_AF-A0A354YDA2-F1
#
_entry.id   AF-A0A354YDA2-F1
#
_cell.length_a   1.000
_cell.length_b   1.000
_cell.length_c   1.000
_cell.angle_alpha   90.00
_cell.angle_beta   90.00
_cell.angle_gamma   90.00
#
_symmetry.space_group_name_H-M   'P 1'
#
loop_
_entity.id
_entity.type
_entity.pdbx_description
1 polymer ?
#
loop_
_entity_poly.entity_id
_entity_poly.type
_entity_poly.pdbx_seq_one_letter_code
_entity_poly.pdbx_strand_id
1 'polypeptide(L)'
;MLHQRVIDRTSSRQQRLELLVGMIFSEDGLALQYDTSATHSVAETFASRRANCLSFTLLLVTLAREAGLQARPQEVGQVLSWYQEQGTVYNFGHVNAQVKVDGRLATVDLDSNILMDRRGPRPISDERLLAHYYNNRGAELMAQDDRKQARAYFQRALALQPELPDIWNNLGVLEIRDGQLEAAARNYATALTLDQQHEATLSNSINLYRRLGDDARVTRLLQRL
;
A
#
# COMPACT_ATOMS: atom_id res chain seq x y z
N MET A 1 -23.98 13.56 4.64
CA MET A 1 -23.34 13.95 3.37
C MET A 1 -23.58 12.91 2.29
N LEU A 2 -23.07 11.67 2.43
CA LEU A 2 -23.22 10.60 1.42
C LEU A 2 -24.69 10.34 1.02
N HIS A 3 -25.58 10.12 1.99
CA HIS A 3 -27.00 9.88 1.69
C HIS A 3 -27.65 11.00 0.87
N GLN A 4 -27.64 12.21 1.42
CA GLN A 4 -28.28 13.38 0.82
C GLN A 4 -27.70 13.78 -0.55
N ARG A 5 -26.41 13.58 -0.79
CA ARG A 5 -25.72 14.00 -2.03
C ARG A 5 -25.59 12.91 -3.07
N VAL A 6 -25.68 11.63 -2.68
CA VAL A 6 -25.38 10.49 -3.55
C VAL A 6 -26.51 9.47 -3.55
N ILE A 7 -26.84 8.87 -2.40
CA ILE A 7 -27.75 7.72 -2.32
C ILE A 7 -29.19 8.11 -2.61
N ASP A 8 -29.67 9.19 -2.00
CA ASP A 8 -31.07 9.61 -2.06
C ASP A 8 -31.40 10.39 -3.35
N ARG A 9 -30.36 10.77 -4.11
CA ARG A 9 -30.50 11.60 -5.32
C ARG A 9 -30.84 10.79 -6.57
N THR A 10 -30.53 9.50 -6.58
CA THR A 10 -30.72 8.65 -7.76
C THR A 10 -30.78 7.17 -7.40
N SER A 11 -31.58 6.42 -8.17
CA SER A 11 -31.58 4.96 -8.19
C SER A 11 -30.61 4.36 -9.20
N SER A 12 -30.07 5.17 -10.14
CA SER A 12 -29.10 4.73 -11.14
C SER A 12 -27.72 4.52 -10.53
N ARG A 13 -27.14 3.33 -10.73
CA ARG A 13 -25.79 3.00 -10.24
C ARG A 13 -24.71 3.86 -10.90
N GLN A 14 -24.86 4.16 -12.19
CA GLN A 14 -23.93 5.01 -12.93
C GLN A 14 -23.92 6.44 -12.40
N GLN A 15 -25.10 7.06 -12.28
CA GLN A 15 -25.21 8.40 -11.70
C GLN A 15 -24.73 8.43 -10.25
N ARG A 16 -24.94 7.34 -9.49
CA ARG A 16 -24.46 7.25 -8.12
C ARG A 16 -22.93 7.22 -8.04
N LEU A 17 -22.25 6.54 -8.95
CA LEU A 17 -20.78 6.59 -9.04
C LEU A 17 -20.28 8.00 -9.39
N GLU A 18 -20.92 8.66 -10.36
CA GLU A 18 -20.58 10.03 -10.76
C GLU A 18 -20.76 11.03 -9.60
N LEU A 19 -21.90 10.95 -8.90
CA LEU A 19 -22.17 11.77 -7.71
C LEU A 19 -21.21 11.48 -6.57
N LEU A 20 -20.82 10.21 -6.38
CA LEU A 20 -19.84 9.83 -5.36
C LEU A 20 -18.47 10.44 -5.65
N VAL A 21 -17.96 10.26 -6.87
CA VAL A 21 -16.67 10.82 -7.29
C VAL A 21 -16.72 12.35 -7.20
N GLY A 22 -17.80 12.97 -7.67
CA GLY A 22 -18.03 14.41 -7.54
C GLY A 22 -18.00 14.87 -6.08
N MET A 23 -18.73 14.20 -5.19
CA MET A 23 -18.75 14.51 -3.75
C MET A 23 -17.36 14.40 -3.11
N ILE A 24 -16.51 13.47 -3.55
CA ILE A 24 -15.17 13.30 -2.98
C ILE A 24 -14.25 14.48 -3.35
N PHE A 25 -14.31 14.95 -4.61
CA PHE A 25 -13.35 15.92 -5.12
C PHE A 25 -13.85 17.37 -5.16
N SER A 26 -15.16 17.62 -5.08
CA SER A 26 -15.71 18.98 -5.18
C SER A 26 -15.48 19.81 -3.90
N GLU A 27 -15.35 21.13 -4.06
CA GLU A 27 -15.20 22.08 -2.95
C GLU A 27 -16.40 22.09 -1.99
N ASP A 28 -17.60 21.90 -2.54
CA ASP A 28 -18.85 21.82 -1.77
C ASP A 28 -19.10 20.42 -1.17
N GLY A 29 -18.22 19.45 -1.48
CA GLY A 29 -18.20 18.09 -0.95
C GLY A 29 -17.11 17.89 0.10
N LEU A 30 -16.28 16.88 -0.11
CA LEU A 30 -15.12 16.58 0.75
C LEU A 30 -13.89 17.43 0.40
N ALA A 31 -13.77 17.90 -0.84
CA ALA A 31 -12.59 18.58 -1.35
C ALA A 31 -11.29 17.81 -1.04
N LEU A 32 -11.30 16.48 -1.24
CA LEU A 32 -10.20 15.61 -0.86
C LEU A 32 -8.91 16.00 -1.60
N GLN A 33 -7.83 16.22 -0.85
CA GLN A 33 -6.52 16.59 -1.38
C GLN A 33 -5.58 15.40 -1.37
N TYR A 34 -4.81 15.26 -2.44
CA TYR A 34 -3.74 14.27 -2.51
C TYR A 34 -2.56 14.70 -1.62
N ASP A 35 -2.11 13.80 -0.76
CA ASP A 35 -0.94 13.96 0.09
C ASP A 35 -0.22 12.63 0.20
N THR A 36 0.99 12.54 -0.34
CA THR A 36 1.80 11.31 -0.36
C THR A 36 2.15 10.79 1.03
N SER A 37 2.17 11.66 2.05
CA SER A 37 2.49 11.33 3.44
C SER A 37 1.27 10.96 4.30
N ALA A 38 0.07 11.03 3.73
CA ALA A 38 -1.18 10.82 4.44
C ALA A 38 -1.70 9.39 4.29
N THR A 39 -1.02 8.38 4.88
CA THR A 39 -1.56 7.01 4.97
C THR A 39 -2.67 6.88 6.04
N HIS A 40 -3.75 7.64 5.94
CA HIS A 40 -4.83 7.69 6.93
C HIS A 40 -5.79 6.48 6.92
N SER A 41 -6.38 6.20 8.09
CA SER A 41 -7.61 5.41 8.18
C SER A 41 -8.77 6.14 7.49
N VAL A 42 -9.90 5.45 7.26
CA VAL A 42 -11.09 6.08 6.66
C VAL A 42 -11.58 7.28 7.47
N ALA A 43 -11.62 7.17 8.79
CA ALA A 43 -12.07 8.24 9.68
C ALA A 43 -11.12 9.45 9.65
N GLU A 44 -9.81 9.20 9.73
CA GLU A 44 -8.79 10.25 9.62
C GLU A 44 -8.80 10.92 8.24
N THR A 45 -9.00 10.14 7.16
CA THR A 45 -9.09 10.67 5.80
C THR A 45 -10.30 11.59 5.66
N PHE A 46 -11.45 11.16 6.17
CA PHE A 46 -12.68 11.95 6.14
C PHE A 46 -12.55 13.25 6.94
N ALA A 47 -11.90 13.20 8.11
CA ALA A 47 -11.70 14.37 8.97
C ALA A 47 -10.66 15.35 8.42
N SER A 48 -9.50 14.85 7.99
CA SER A 48 -8.38 15.67 7.51
C SER A 48 -8.53 16.12 6.06
N ARG A 49 -9.37 15.42 5.28
CA ARG A 49 -9.52 15.61 3.83
C ARG A 49 -8.21 15.44 3.06
N ARG A 50 -7.25 14.68 3.61
CA ARG A 50 -5.95 14.37 2.99
C ARG A 50 -5.79 12.87 2.85
N ALA A 51 -5.39 12.42 1.67
CA ALA A 51 -5.19 11.01 1.37
C ALA A 51 -4.02 10.78 0.40
N ASN A 52 -3.25 9.73 0.64
CA ASN A 52 -2.51 9.08 -0.45
C ASN A 52 -3.40 8.04 -1.18
N CYS A 53 -2.84 7.36 -2.19
CA CYS A 53 -3.52 6.35 -3.00
C CYS A 53 -4.24 5.27 -2.17
N LEU A 54 -3.58 4.78 -1.12
CA LEU A 54 -4.09 3.71 -0.26
C LEU A 54 -5.27 4.17 0.60
N SER A 55 -5.12 5.33 1.25
CA SER A 55 -6.16 5.92 2.11
C SER A 55 -7.40 6.32 1.32
N PHE A 56 -7.19 6.80 0.10
CA PHE A 56 -8.27 7.06 -0.84
C PHE A 56 -8.96 5.79 -1.30
N THR A 57 -8.21 4.75 -1.65
CA THR A 57 -8.79 3.47 -2.05
C THR A 57 -9.66 2.89 -0.94
N LEU A 58 -9.18 2.95 0.31
CA LEU A 58 -9.97 2.59 1.50
C LEU A 58 -11.26 3.42 1.57
N LEU A 59 -11.16 4.74 1.56
CA LEU A 59 -12.31 5.64 1.64
C LEU A 59 -13.32 5.38 0.51
N LEU A 60 -12.85 5.32 -0.73
CA LEU A 60 -13.69 5.18 -1.91
C LEU A 60 -14.40 3.82 -1.93
N VAL A 61 -13.69 2.73 -1.67
CA VAL A 61 -14.30 1.38 -1.63
C VAL A 61 -15.37 1.33 -0.54
N THR A 62 -15.09 1.90 0.64
CA THR A 62 -16.08 1.98 1.73
C THR A 62 -17.30 2.79 1.32
N LEU A 63 -17.14 4.01 0.83
CA LEU A 63 -18.25 4.88 0.44
C LEU A 63 -19.04 4.31 -0.76
N ALA A 64 -18.37 3.68 -1.72
CA ALA A 64 -19.01 3.07 -2.87
C ALA A 64 -19.88 1.88 -2.46
N ARG A 65 -19.38 1.01 -1.58
CA ARG A 65 -20.15 -0.12 -1.05
C ARG A 65 -21.33 0.35 -0.21
N GLU A 66 -21.15 1.37 0.62
CA GLU A 66 -22.24 2.00 1.37
C GLU A 66 -23.30 2.60 0.44
N ALA A 67 -22.86 3.16 -0.68
CA ALA A 67 -23.74 3.62 -1.75
C ALA A 67 -24.36 2.47 -2.58
N GLY A 68 -24.19 1.20 -2.19
CA GLY A 68 -24.74 0.03 -2.90
C GLY A 68 -24.09 -0.26 -4.25
N LEU A 69 -22.87 0.23 -4.48
CA LEU A 69 -22.06 -0.07 -5.66
C LEU A 69 -21.17 -1.29 -5.42
N GLN A 70 -20.88 -2.03 -6.48
CA GLN A 70 -19.94 -3.15 -6.43
C GLN A 70 -18.52 -2.63 -6.58
N ALA A 71 -17.85 -2.36 -5.46
CA ALA A 71 -16.49 -1.86 -5.44
C ALA A 71 -15.51 -2.86 -4.79
N ARG A 72 -14.29 -2.93 -5.32
CA ARG A 72 -13.20 -3.76 -4.78
C ARG A 72 -11.85 -3.07 -4.97
N PRO A 73 -10.90 -3.26 -4.03
CA PRO A 73 -9.54 -2.80 -4.22
C PRO A 73 -8.80 -3.65 -5.25
N GLN A 74 -7.79 -3.06 -5.87
CA GLN A 74 -6.83 -3.74 -6.72
C GLN A 74 -5.42 -3.31 -6.35
N GLU A 75 -4.48 -4.25 -6.44
CA GLU A 75 -3.05 -3.95 -6.50
C GLU A 75 -2.68 -3.54 -7.91
N VAL A 76 -1.93 -2.45 -8.03
CA VAL A 76 -1.24 -2.11 -9.27
C VAL A 76 0.18 -2.64 -9.14
N GLY A 77 0.69 -3.35 -10.15
CA GLY A 77 2.05 -3.87 -10.10
C GLY A 77 3.08 -2.75 -9.93
N GLN A 78 4.26 -3.14 -9.43
CA GLN A 78 5.35 -2.30 -8.92
C GLN A 78 5.38 -0.87 -9.50
N VAL A 79 4.69 0.02 -8.81
CA VAL A 79 5.02 1.44 -8.85
C VAL A 79 6.20 1.58 -7.90
N LEU A 80 7.40 1.65 -8.47
CA LEU A 80 8.66 1.74 -7.76
C LEU A 80 8.71 3.03 -6.93
N SER A 81 8.02 3.08 -5.80
CA SER A 81 8.16 4.12 -4.79
C SER A 81 9.26 3.68 -3.85
N TRP A 82 10.48 3.53 -4.36
CA TRP A 82 11.64 3.24 -3.52
C TRP A 82 11.96 4.50 -2.75
N TYR A 83 11.67 4.50 -1.46
CA TYR A 83 12.33 5.44 -0.59
C TYR A 83 13.69 4.83 -0.23
N GLN A 84 14.77 5.51 -0.61
CA GLN A 84 16.13 5.08 -0.30
C GLN A 84 16.69 6.04 0.76
N GLU A 85 16.86 5.54 1.97
CA GLU A 85 17.54 6.27 3.04
C GLU A 85 18.79 5.49 3.43
N GLN A 86 19.97 6.12 3.31
CA GLN A 86 21.27 5.53 3.66
C GLN A 86 21.57 4.16 3.02
N GLY A 87 21.05 3.91 1.81
CA GLY A 87 21.23 2.63 1.10
C GLY A 87 20.24 1.52 1.49
N THR A 88 19.20 1.84 2.24
CA THR A 88 18.13 0.90 2.60
C THR A 88 16.84 1.24 1.84
N VAL A 89 16.22 0.22 1.26
CA VAL A 89 15.01 0.34 0.42
C VAL A 89 13.76 -0.08 1.22
N TYR A 90 12.77 0.81 1.31
CA TYR A 90 11.45 0.53 1.88
C TYR A 90 10.45 0.16 0.79
N ASN A 91 9.48 -0.69 1.13
CA ASN A 91 8.37 -1.05 0.26
C ASN A 91 7.07 -0.37 0.69
N PHE A 92 6.46 0.36 -0.25
CA PHE A 92 5.09 0.86 -0.15
C PHE A 92 4.24 0.16 -1.20
N GLY A 93 3.14 -0.47 -0.78
CA GLY A 93 2.17 -1.01 -1.73
C GLY A 93 1.40 0.11 -2.43
N HIS A 94 1.08 -0.09 -3.72
CA HIS A 94 0.19 0.80 -4.47
C HIS A 94 -1.10 0.07 -4.84
N VAL A 95 -2.23 0.69 -4.52
CA VAL A 95 -3.56 0.14 -4.76
C VAL A 95 -4.48 1.19 -5.36
N ASN A 96 -5.46 0.72 -6.10
CA ASN A 96 -6.56 1.56 -6.59
C ASN A 96 -7.91 0.85 -6.42
N ALA A 97 -8.99 1.54 -6.79
CA ALA A 97 -10.34 1.01 -6.67
C ALA A 97 -10.92 0.64 -8.04
N GLN A 98 -11.57 -0.51 -8.10
CA GLN A 98 -12.44 -0.87 -9.21
C GLN A 98 -13.90 -0.83 -8.78
N VAL A 99 -14.73 -0.22 -9.61
CA VAL A 99 -16.19 -0.22 -9.45
C VAL A 99 -16.84 -0.85 -10.68
N LYS A 100 -17.73 -1.81 -10.47
CA LYS A 100 -18.54 -2.42 -11.54
C LYS A 100 -19.88 -1.70 -11.65
N VAL A 101 -20.18 -1.16 -12.83
CA VAL A 101 -21.44 -0.48 -13.14
C VAL A 101 -22.00 -1.02 -14.45
N ASP A 102 -23.24 -1.50 -14.43
CA ASP A 102 -23.98 -1.98 -15.61
C ASP A 102 -23.19 -2.96 -16.49
N GLY A 103 -22.42 -3.85 -15.84
CA GLY A 103 -21.59 -4.85 -16.51
C GLY A 103 -20.21 -4.36 -16.96
N ARG A 104 -19.93 -3.06 -16.88
CA ARG A 104 -18.64 -2.44 -17.22
C ARG A 104 -17.80 -2.23 -15.96
N LEU A 105 -16.48 -2.31 -16.10
CA LEU A 105 -15.52 -2.02 -15.03
C LEU A 105 -14.99 -0.60 -15.21
N ALA A 106 -15.03 0.20 -14.13
CA ALA A 106 -14.39 1.50 -14.04
C ALA A 106 -13.29 1.44 -12.98
N THR A 107 -12.09 1.94 -13.31
CA THR A 107 -11.01 2.14 -12.34
C THR A 107 -11.06 3.59 -11.89
N VAL A 108 -11.00 3.80 -10.58
CA VAL A 108 -10.93 5.13 -9.98
C VAL A 108 -9.63 5.20 -9.19
N ASP A 109 -8.79 6.13 -9.57
CA ASP A 109 -7.46 6.34 -9.01
C ASP A 109 -7.24 7.82 -8.72
N LEU A 110 -6.43 8.11 -7.70
CA LEU A 110 -6.08 9.46 -7.27
C LEU A 110 -4.87 10.02 -8.03
N ASP A 111 -4.05 9.16 -8.64
CA ASP A 111 -2.88 9.55 -9.42
C ASP A 111 -3.00 9.03 -10.86
N SER A 112 -3.15 9.94 -11.82
CA SER A 112 -3.23 9.61 -13.25
C SER A 112 -1.90 9.14 -13.85
N ASN A 113 -0.78 9.28 -13.14
CA ASN A 113 0.57 9.02 -13.68
C ASN A 113 1.03 7.56 -13.53
N ILE A 114 0.19 6.69 -13.01
CA ILE A 114 0.59 5.34 -12.61
C ILE A 114 -0.12 4.30 -13.49
N LEU A 115 0.22 4.27 -14.78
CA LEU A 115 -0.35 3.34 -15.75
C LEU A 115 0.72 2.63 -16.59
N MET A 116 1.79 2.15 -15.94
CA MET A 116 2.81 1.32 -16.60
C MET A 116 3.03 0.00 -15.85
N ASP A 117 1.96 -0.75 -15.53
CA ASP A 117 2.08 -2.17 -15.19
C ASP A 117 1.70 -3.04 -16.41
N ARG A 118 2.65 -3.84 -16.89
CA ARG A 118 2.47 -4.81 -17.97
C ARG A 118 1.46 -5.92 -17.63
N ARG A 119 1.20 -6.18 -16.34
CA ARG A 119 0.26 -7.21 -15.86
C ARG A 119 -1.13 -6.67 -15.54
N GLY A 120 -1.29 -5.34 -15.49
CA GLY A 120 -2.53 -4.67 -15.14
C GLY A 120 -2.95 -4.86 -13.67
N PRO A 121 -3.89 -4.02 -13.18
CA PRO A 121 -4.31 -4.05 -11.79
C PRO A 121 -5.02 -5.36 -11.43
N ARG A 122 -4.60 -6.00 -10.34
CA ARG A 122 -5.12 -7.28 -9.86
C ARG A 122 -6.04 -7.07 -8.65
N PRO A 123 -7.30 -7.52 -8.70
CA PRO A 123 -8.20 -7.43 -7.55
C PRO A 123 -7.62 -8.12 -6.30
N ILE A 124 -7.81 -7.51 -5.14
CA ILE A 124 -7.34 -8.02 -3.85
C ILE A 124 -8.49 -8.11 -2.82
N SER A 125 -8.26 -8.84 -1.73
CA SER A 125 -9.18 -8.88 -0.59
C SER A 125 -9.06 -7.61 0.27
N ASP A 126 -10.08 -7.35 1.10
CA ASP A 126 -10.04 -6.25 2.07
C ASP A 126 -8.94 -6.47 3.13
N GLU A 127 -8.68 -7.73 3.52
CA GLU A 127 -7.58 -8.08 4.42
C GLU A 127 -6.22 -7.71 3.83
N ARG A 128 -6.05 -7.94 2.53
CA ARG A 128 -4.83 -7.57 1.81
C ARG A 128 -4.67 -6.06 1.64
N LEU A 129 -5.77 -5.35 1.38
CA LEU A 129 -5.80 -3.89 1.40
C LEU A 129 -5.38 -3.34 2.78
N LEU A 130 -5.93 -3.90 3.86
CA LEU A 130 -5.58 -3.52 5.22
C LEU A 130 -4.14 -3.87 5.57
N ALA A 131 -3.61 -4.99 5.09
CA ALA A 131 -2.21 -5.36 5.28
C ALA A 131 -1.27 -4.31 4.63
N HIS A 132 -1.58 -3.84 3.42
CA HIS A 132 -0.86 -2.72 2.82
C HIS A 132 -0.95 -1.45 3.66
N TYR A 133 -2.13 -1.15 4.22
CA TYR A 133 -2.30 0.00 5.10
C TYR A 133 -1.38 -0.06 6.31
N TYR A 134 -1.39 -1.20 7.02
CA TYR A 134 -0.52 -1.38 8.19
C TYR A 134 0.96 -1.40 7.80
N ASN A 135 1.33 -1.98 6.65
CA ASN A 135 2.70 -1.97 6.15
C ASN A 135 3.20 -0.54 5.85
N ASN A 136 2.41 0.24 5.10
CA ASN A 136 2.79 1.60 4.72
C ASN A 136 2.89 2.51 5.95
N ARG A 137 1.95 2.39 6.90
CA ARG A 137 2.04 3.08 8.20
C ARG A 137 3.28 2.68 8.99
N GLY A 138 3.60 1.39 9.03
CA GLY A 138 4.82 0.92 9.69
C GLY A 138 6.09 1.50 9.08
N ALA A 139 6.14 1.59 7.74
CA ALA A 139 7.26 2.19 7.03
C ALA A 139 7.40 3.70 7.31
N GLU A 140 6.29 4.45 7.34
CA GLU A 140 6.28 5.87 7.72
C GLU A 140 6.79 6.11 9.15
N LEU A 141 6.26 5.36 10.12
CA LEU A 141 6.67 5.45 11.52
C LEU A 141 8.13 5.08 11.71
N MET A 142 8.59 4.06 10.98
CA MET A 142 9.99 3.69 10.97
C MET A 142 10.85 4.85 10.45
N ALA A 143 10.49 5.48 9.33
CA ALA A 143 11.21 6.65 8.79
C ALA A 143 11.26 7.84 9.78
N GLN A 144 10.26 7.96 10.65
CA GLN A 144 10.21 8.94 11.75
C GLN A 144 10.98 8.50 13.01
N ASP A 145 11.71 7.38 12.95
CA ASP A 145 12.43 6.74 14.05
C ASP A 145 11.53 6.23 15.20
N ASP A 146 10.21 6.15 15.00
CA ASP A 146 9.28 5.49 15.93
C ASP A 146 9.24 3.98 15.67
N ARG A 147 10.34 3.32 16.03
CA ARG A 147 10.57 1.88 15.80
C ARG A 147 9.59 1.00 16.54
N LYS A 148 9.14 1.43 17.73
CA LYS A 148 8.21 0.67 18.56
C LYS A 148 6.85 0.58 17.88
N GLN A 149 6.30 1.70 17.41
CA GLN A 149 5.03 1.67 16.71
C GLN A 149 5.18 1.01 15.33
N ALA A 150 6.25 1.28 14.59
CA ALA A 150 6.52 0.63 13.30
C ALA A 150 6.42 -0.90 13.41
N ARG A 151 7.06 -1.49 14.43
CA ARG A 151 7.01 -2.93 14.72
C ARG A 151 5.58 -3.43 14.93
N ALA A 152 4.78 -2.73 15.73
CA ALA A 152 3.40 -3.11 16.00
C ALA A 152 2.53 -3.08 14.73
N TYR A 153 2.74 -2.07 13.87
CA TYR A 153 2.07 -1.97 12.58
C TYR A 153 2.47 -3.10 11.63
N PHE A 154 3.76 -3.43 11.52
CA PHE A 154 4.20 -4.57 10.71
C PHE A 154 3.66 -5.91 11.22
N GLN A 155 3.63 -6.12 12.55
CA GLN A 155 3.03 -7.33 13.13
C GLN A 155 1.54 -7.44 12.80
N ARG A 156 0.81 -6.31 12.79
CA ARG A 156 -0.60 -6.29 12.39
C ARG A 156 -0.76 -6.61 10.91
N ALA A 157 0.13 -6.11 10.05
CA ALA A 157 0.14 -6.42 8.63
C ALA A 157 0.38 -7.92 8.39
N LEU A 158 1.38 -8.52 9.06
CA LEU A 158 1.67 -9.96 8.98
C LEU A 158 0.52 -10.83 9.50
N ALA A 159 -0.19 -10.39 10.54
CA ALA A 159 -1.34 -11.13 11.05
C ALA A 159 -2.49 -11.23 10.03
N LEU A 160 -2.55 -10.31 9.06
CA LEU A 160 -3.55 -10.31 7.99
C LEU A 160 -3.05 -11.02 6.72
N GLN A 161 -1.77 -10.85 6.40
CA GLN A 161 -1.15 -11.36 5.16
C GLN A 161 0.31 -11.75 5.41
N PRO A 162 0.57 -12.95 5.96
CA PRO A 162 1.94 -13.44 6.17
C PRO A 162 2.68 -13.73 4.86
N GLU A 163 1.98 -13.87 3.73
CA GLU A 163 2.55 -14.13 2.41
C GLU A 163 2.99 -12.87 1.63
N LEU A 164 2.89 -11.68 2.22
CA LEU A 164 3.34 -10.44 1.58
C LEU A 164 4.86 -10.20 1.80
N PRO A 165 5.71 -10.30 0.76
CA PRO A 165 7.16 -10.15 0.90
C PRO A 165 7.58 -8.74 1.35
N ASP A 166 6.82 -7.70 0.96
CA ASP A 166 7.07 -6.30 1.34
C ASP A 166 7.15 -6.11 2.86
N ILE A 167 6.29 -6.79 3.62
CA ILE A 167 6.21 -6.66 5.08
C ILE A 167 7.46 -7.26 5.73
N TRP A 168 7.87 -8.44 5.26
CA TRP A 168 9.08 -9.10 5.72
C TRP A 168 10.34 -8.31 5.35
N ASN A 169 10.37 -7.68 4.18
CA ASN A 169 11.44 -6.75 3.83
C ASN A 169 11.51 -5.59 4.83
N ASN A 170 10.39 -4.90 5.05
CA ASN A 170 10.33 -3.75 5.95
C ASN A 170 10.66 -4.11 7.41
N LEU A 171 10.25 -5.29 7.89
CA LEU A 171 10.69 -5.82 9.18
C LEU A 171 12.19 -6.08 9.20
N GLY A 172 12.75 -6.66 8.14
CA GLY A 172 14.21 -6.83 8.02
C GLY A 172 14.95 -5.50 8.12
N VAL A 173 14.44 -4.45 7.47
CA VAL A 173 14.98 -3.09 7.58
C VAL A 173 14.90 -2.56 9.01
N LEU A 174 13.77 -2.76 9.69
CA LEU A 174 13.61 -2.37 11.09
C LEU A 174 14.63 -3.09 12.00
N GLU A 175 14.86 -4.38 11.79
CA GLU A 175 15.86 -5.14 12.55
C GLU A 175 17.29 -4.63 12.31
N ILE A 176 17.63 -4.20 11.08
CA ILE A 176 18.92 -3.55 10.81
C ILE A 176 19.08 -2.28 11.66
N ARG A 177 18.03 -1.46 11.76
CA ARG A 177 18.03 -0.23 12.57
C ARG A 177 18.17 -0.52 14.06
N ASP A 178 17.62 -1.65 14.51
CA ASP A 178 17.74 -2.14 15.90
C ASP A 178 19.05 -2.92 16.16
N GLY A 179 19.94 -3.02 15.16
CA GLY A 179 21.22 -3.74 15.26
C GLY A 179 21.10 -5.27 15.27
N GLN A 180 19.92 -5.82 15.00
CA GLN A 180 19.61 -7.25 15.05
C GLN A 180 19.87 -7.91 13.69
N LEU A 181 21.14 -8.03 13.31
CA LEU A 181 21.53 -8.48 11.96
C LEU A 181 21.05 -9.90 11.61
N GLU A 182 21.06 -10.83 12.58
CA GLU A 182 20.56 -12.19 12.37
C GLU A 182 19.04 -12.21 12.18
N ALA A 183 18.31 -11.36 12.90
CA ALA A 183 16.87 -11.22 12.72
C ALA A 183 16.53 -10.63 11.36
N ALA A 184 17.28 -9.61 10.92
CA ALA A 184 17.16 -9.06 9.58
C ALA A 184 17.38 -10.14 8.50
N ALA A 185 18.43 -10.95 8.64
CA ALA A 185 18.74 -12.04 7.71
C ALA A 185 17.59 -13.06 7.60
N ARG A 186 16.95 -13.41 8.72
CA ARG A 186 15.78 -14.31 8.72
C ARG A 186 14.59 -13.68 8.01
N ASN A 187 14.27 -12.42 8.30
CA ASN A 187 13.16 -11.72 7.67
C ASN A 187 13.36 -11.59 6.15
N TYR A 188 14.57 -11.23 5.71
CA TYR A 188 14.89 -11.20 4.29
C TYR A 188 14.83 -12.58 3.62
N ALA A 189 15.27 -13.64 4.31
CA ALA A 189 15.16 -15.00 3.78
C ALA A 189 13.69 -15.43 3.60
N THR A 190 12.80 -15.06 4.53
CA THR A 190 11.36 -15.29 4.40
C THR A 190 10.79 -14.53 3.20
N ALA A 191 11.09 -13.23 3.07
CA ALA A 191 10.67 -12.43 1.91
C ALA A 191 11.12 -13.05 0.58
N LEU A 192 12.38 -13.49 0.49
CA LEU A 192 12.94 -14.11 -0.72
C LEU A 192 12.44 -15.53 -0.99
N THR A 193 11.85 -16.20 0.00
CA THR A 193 11.16 -17.48 -0.17
C THR A 193 9.77 -17.26 -0.78
N LEU A 194 9.08 -16.19 -0.37
CA LEU A 194 7.78 -15.79 -0.91
C LEU A 194 7.90 -15.22 -2.33
N ASP A 195 8.92 -14.41 -2.58
CA ASP A 195 9.23 -13.88 -3.90
C ASP A 195 10.75 -13.86 -4.13
N GLN A 196 11.20 -14.79 -4.97
CA GLN A 196 12.62 -14.97 -5.28
C GLN A 196 13.21 -13.82 -6.11
N GLN A 197 12.37 -12.96 -6.71
CA GLN A 197 12.81 -11.81 -7.50
C GLN A 197 12.41 -10.48 -6.84
N HIS A 198 12.15 -10.49 -5.54
CA HIS A 198 11.81 -9.28 -4.80
C HIS A 198 12.99 -8.31 -4.72
N GLU A 199 13.05 -7.37 -5.66
CA GLU A 199 14.20 -6.48 -5.92
C GLU A 199 14.68 -5.71 -4.68
N ALA A 200 13.74 -5.15 -3.90
CA ALA A 200 14.05 -4.42 -2.68
C ALA A 200 14.73 -5.33 -1.62
N THR A 201 14.23 -6.55 -1.46
CA THR A 201 14.81 -7.52 -0.52
C THR A 201 16.16 -8.01 -1.00
N LEU A 202 16.34 -8.24 -2.31
CA LEU A 202 17.64 -8.60 -2.88
C LEU A 202 18.68 -7.52 -2.57
N SER A 203 18.33 -6.26 -2.83
CA SER A 203 19.19 -5.10 -2.56
C SER A 203 19.54 -4.97 -1.08
N ASN A 204 18.53 -5.06 -0.20
CA ASN A 204 18.73 -4.98 1.25
C ASN A 204 19.55 -6.15 1.80
N SER A 205 19.33 -7.37 1.29
CA SER A 205 20.10 -8.56 1.66
C SER A 205 21.56 -8.44 1.24
N ILE A 206 21.83 -7.93 0.03
CA ILE A 206 23.19 -7.68 -0.45
C ILE A 206 23.90 -6.68 0.47
N ASN A 207 23.22 -5.60 0.84
CA ASN A 207 23.79 -4.60 1.75
C ASN A 207 24.06 -5.16 3.15
N LEU A 208 23.18 -6.03 3.67
CA LEU A 208 23.42 -6.76 4.91
C LEU A 208 24.66 -7.66 4.81
N TYR A 209 24.75 -8.51 3.78
CA TYR A 209 25.85 -9.46 3.67
C TYR A 209 27.20 -8.81 3.37
N ARG A 210 27.22 -7.65 2.69
CA ARG A 210 28.42 -6.81 2.59
C ARG A 210 28.91 -6.34 3.96
N ARG A 211 28.00 -5.92 4.85
CA ARG A 211 28.36 -5.52 6.23
C ARG A 211 28.88 -6.70 7.06
N LEU A 212 28.39 -7.90 6.78
CA LEU A 212 28.83 -9.14 7.43
C LEU A 212 30.09 -9.75 6.82
N GLY A 213 30.58 -9.26 5.68
CA GLY A 213 31.73 -9.83 4.96
C GLY A 213 31.44 -11.18 4.29
N ASP A 214 30.18 -11.52 4.02
CA ASP A 214 29.79 -12.77 3.34
C ASP A 214 29.72 -12.57 1.82
N ASP A 215 30.88 -12.49 1.19
CA ASP A 215 31.02 -12.25 -0.26
C ASP A 215 30.34 -13.35 -1.10
N ALA A 216 30.33 -14.60 -0.61
CA ALA A 216 29.70 -15.71 -1.29
C ALA A 216 28.18 -15.52 -1.44
N ARG A 217 27.50 -15.05 -0.38
CA ARG A 217 26.07 -14.72 -0.46
C ARG A 217 25.82 -13.49 -1.33
N VAL A 218 26.69 -12.47 -1.25
CA VAL A 218 26.59 -11.28 -2.10
C VAL A 218 26.61 -11.67 -3.58
N THR A 219 27.60 -12.46 -4.02
CA THR A 219 27.70 -12.92 -5.41
C THR A 219 26.45 -13.69 -5.85
N ARG A 220 25.91 -14.57 -5.00
CA ARG A 220 24.70 -15.33 -5.32
C ARG A 220 23.46 -14.45 -5.47
N LEU A 221 23.33 -13.43 -4.63
CA LEU A 221 22.18 -12.52 -4.69
C LEU A 221 22.25 -11.58 -5.89
N LEU A 222 23.46 -11.12 -6.26
CA LEU A 222 23.67 -10.29 -7.45
C LEU A 222 23.30 -11.00 -8.75
N GLN A 223 23.35 -12.34 -8.80
CA GLN A 223 22.91 -13.12 -9.97
C GLN A 223 21.37 -13.13 -10.16
N ARG A 224 20.61 -12.61 -9.19
CA ARG A 224 19.13 -12.58 -9.20
C ARG A 224 18.56 -11.19 -9.47
N LEU A 225 19.41 -10.15 -9.43
CA LEU A 225 19.10 -8.78 -9.85
C LEU A 225 19.35 -8.65 -11.36
#